data_AF-A0A8T4EXK8-F1
#
_entry.id   AF-A0A8T4EXK8-F1
#
_cell.length_a   1.000
_cell.length_b   1.000
_cell.length_c   1.000
_cell.angle_alpha   90.00
_cell.angle_beta   90.00
_cell.angle_gamma   90.00
#
_symmetry.space_group_name_H-M   'P 1'
#
loop_
_entity.id
_entity.type
_entity.pdbx_description
1 polymer ?
#
loop_
_entity_poly.entity_id
_entity_poly.type
_entity_poly.pdbx_seq_one_letter_code
_entity_poly.pdbx_strand_id
1 'polypeptide(L)'
;MRFRKIIIIVATLAAAAGLVAFGRVTADTGAAYRSGREAGLNEGLRDGRVAGLREGRALQVTTELPASVRPPTKAAFESGYVSGMNDVFSGYDGGWSLSTPYVITLQAGTNGVTYRLASRIEFAPGINYHLCPATHTLCQESRPR
;
A
#
# COMPACT_ATOMS: atom_id res chain seq x y z
N MET A 1 -31.22 3.05 -52.78
CA MET A 1 -29.95 3.11 -52.01
C MET A 1 -30.08 3.69 -50.59
N ARG A 2 -30.95 4.69 -50.33
CA ARG A 2 -31.13 5.30 -48.99
C ARG A 2 -31.76 4.38 -47.93
N PHE A 3 -32.74 3.55 -48.30
CA PHE A 3 -33.42 2.63 -47.38
C PHE A 3 -32.48 1.59 -46.74
N ARG A 4 -31.52 1.07 -47.51
CA ARG A 4 -30.56 0.06 -47.04
C ARG A 4 -29.60 0.62 -45.98
N LYS A 5 -29.26 1.92 -46.08
CA LYS A 5 -28.41 2.61 -45.08
C LYS A 5 -29.14 2.83 -43.76
N ILE A 6 -30.44 3.15 -43.81
CA ILE A 6 -31.27 3.35 -42.60
C ILE A 6 -31.40 2.03 -41.82
N ILE A 7 -31.65 0.92 -42.51
CA ILE A 7 -31.76 -0.40 -41.87
C ILE A 7 -30.46 -0.81 -41.17
N ILE A 8 -29.30 -0.57 -41.81
CA ILE A 8 -28.00 -0.90 -41.21
C ILE A 8 -27.78 -0.08 -39.93
N ILE A 9 -28.06 1.23 -39.95
CA ILE A 9 -27.88 2.11 -38.78
C ILE A 9 -28.76 1.65 -37.61
N VAL A 10 -30.04 1.35 -37.88
CA VAL A 10 -30.98 0.89 -36.85
C VAL A 10 -30.53 -0.46 -36.27
N ALA A 11 -30.08 -1.39 -37.11
CA ALA A 11 -29.59 -2.69 -36.65
C ALA A 11 -28.32 -2.55 -35.77
N THR A 12 -27.38 -1.69 -36.14
CA THR A 12 -26.19 -1.41 -35.31
C THR A 12 -26.54 -0.75 -33.98
N LEU A 13 -27.50 0.17 -33.95
CA LEU A 13 -27.95 0.81 -32.71
C LEU A 13 -28.66 -0.19 -31.79
N ALA A 14 -29.51 -1.06 -32.36
CA ALA A 14 -30.18 -2.12 -31.61
C ALA A 14 -29.18 -3.14 -31.03
N ALA A 15 -28.17 -3.54 -31.81
CA ALA A 15 -27.10 -4.42 -31.34
C ALA A 15 -26.26 -3.77 -30.21
N ALA A 16 -25.90 -2.49 -30.35
CA ALA A 16 -25.16 -1.75 -29.32
C ALA A 16 -25.97 -1.62 -28.02
N ALA A 17 -27.26 -1.28 -28.11
CA ALA A 17 -28.15 -1.21 -26.97
C ALA A 17 -28.33 -2.59 -26.30
N GLY A 18 -28.46 -3.65 -27.10
CA GLY A 18 -28.53 -5.04 -26.63
C GLY A 18 -27.27 -5.46 -25.88
N LEU A 19 -26.08 -5.14 -26.40
CA LEU A 19 -24.80 -5.44 -25.74
C LEU A 19 -24.62 -4.69 -24.42
N VAL A 20 -25.02 -3.42 -24.35
CA VAL A 20 -24.96 -2.62 -23.10
C VAL A 20 -25.96 -3.15 -22.06
N ALA A 21 -27.18 -3.47 -22.47
CA ALA A 21 -28.17 -4.07 -21.58
C ALA A 21 -27.72 -5.44 -21.09
N PHE A 22 -27.22 -6.29 -21.99
CA PHE A 22 -26.70 -7.61 -21.65
C PHE A 22 -25.51 -7.53 -20.69
N GLY A 23 -24.54 -6.63 -20.94
CA GLY A 23 -23.41 -6.38 -20.04
C GLY A 23 -23.83 -5.89 -18.65
N ARG A 24 -24.93 -5.12 -18.54
CA ARG A 24 -25.47 -4.69 -17.25
C ARG A 24 -26.18 -5.81 -16.48
N VAL A 25 -26.81 -6.75 -17.19
CA VAL A 25 -27.50 -7.89 -16.58
C VAL A 25 -26.51 -8.98 -16.19
N THR A 26 -25.40 -9.14 -16.92
CA THR A 26 -24.35 -10.12 -16.60
C THR A 26 -23.28 -9.61 -15.64
N ALA A 27 -23.20 -8.29 -15.40
CA ALA A 27 -22.34 -7.75 -14.36
C ALA A 27 -22.86 -8.17 -12.97
N ASP A 28 -22.11 -9.05 -12.30
CA ASP A 28 -22.36 -9.41 -10.90
C ASP A 28 -21.97 -8.24 -9.98
N THR A 29 -22.84 -7.24 -9.96
CA THR A 29 -22.72 -6.06 -9.10
C THR A 29 -22.73 -6.43 -7.61
N GLY A 30 -23.31 -7.56 -7.24
CA GLY A 30 -23.32 -8.08 -5.87
C GLY A 30 -21.96 -8.61 -5.43
N ALA A 31 -21.24 -9.33 -6.29
CA ALA A 31 -19.85 -9.74 -6.02
C ALA A 31 -18.92 -8.52 -5.93
N ALA A 32 -19.02 -7.57 -6.86
CA ALA A 32 -18.22 -6.36 -6.84
C ALA A 32 -18.47 -5.50 -5.58
N TYR A 33 -19.74 -5.33 -5.18
CA TYR A 33 -20.11 -4.59 -3.96
C TYR A 33 -19.58 -5.26 -2.69
N ARG A 34 -19.72 -6.59 -2.57
CA ARG A 34 -19.20 -7.34 -1.42
C ARG A 34 -17.68 -7.23 -1.32
N SER A 35 -16.98 -7.43 -2.43
CA SER A 35 -15.52 -7.27 -2.51
C SER A 35 -15.08 -5.85 -2.11
N GLY A 36 -15.77 -4.82 -2.60
CA GLY A 36 -15.45 -3.43 -2.25
C GLY A 36 -15.68 -3.14 -0.76
N ARG A 37 -16.77 -3.65 -0.18
CA ARG A 37 -17.07 -3.50 1.25
C ARG A 37 -16.05 -4.21 2.14
N GLU A 38 -15.66 -5.43 1.79
CA GLU A 38 -14.63 -6.18 2.54
C GLU A 38 -13.25 -5.51 2.45
N ALA A 39 -12.86 -5.02 1.27
CA ALA A 39 -11.64 -4.25 1.10
C ALA A 39 -11.65 -2.98 1.97
N GLY A 40 -12.74 -2.21 1.95
CA GLY A 40 -12.89 -1.01 2.76
C GLY A 40 -12.88 -1.28 4.27
N LEU A 41 -13.53 -2.36 4.73
CA LEU A 41 -13.50 -2.76 6.13
C LEU A 41 -12.08 -3.14 6.58
N ASN A 42 -11.37 -3.93 5.77
CA ASN A 42 -10.00 -4.33 6.08
C ASN A 42 -9.05 -3.14 6.14
N GLU A 43 -9.19 -2.18 5.24
CA GLU A 43 -8.41 -0.95 5.26
C GLU A 43 -8.71 -0.11 6.50
N GLY A 44 -9.99 0.13 6.81
CA GLY A 44 -10.38 0.86 8.01
C GLY A 44 -9.89 0.23 9.31
N LEU A 45 -9.89 -1.11 9.40
CA LEU A 45 -9.33 -1.82 10.57
C LEU A 45 -7.81 -1.66 10.67
N ARG A 46 -7.09 -1.64 9.54
CA ARG A 46 -5.64 -1.41 9.52
C ARG A 46 -5.32 0.01 9.96
N ASP A 47 -6.01 1.00 9.40
CA ASP A 47 -5.85 2.41 9.75
C ASP A 47 -6.17 2.66 11.22
N GLY A 48 -7.30 2.14 11.71
CA GLY A 48 -7.70 2.26 13.11
C GLY A 48 -6.67 1.64 14.07
N ARG A 49 -6.08 0.49 13.71
CA ARG A 49 -5.01 -0.13 14.50
C ARG A 49 -3.75 0.75 14.53
N VAL A 50 -3.34 1.29 13.38
CA VAL A 50 -2.16 2.18 13.31
C VAL A 50 -2.38 3.45 14.13
N ALA A 51 -3.55 4.08 14.01
CA ALA A 51 -3.93 5.25 14.79
C ALA A 51 -3.96 4.94 16.30
N GLY A 52 -4.54 3.82 16.70
CA GLY A 52 -4.60 3.40 18.11
C GLY A 52 -3.23 3.13 18.72
N LEU A 53 -2.32 2.48 17.98
CA LEU A 53 -0.94 2.26 18.43
C LEU A 53 -0.17 3.58 18.58
N ARG A 54 -0.37 4.52 17.64
CA ARG A 54 0.24 5.84 17.66
C ARG A 54 -0.22 6.65 18.87
N GLU A 55 -1.53 6.73 19.09
CA GLU A 55 -2.15 7.37 20.26
C GLU A 55 -1.67 6.72 21.56
N GLY A 56 -1.66 5.37 21.63
CA GLY A 56 -1.20 4.65 22.81
C GLY A 56 0.26 4.95 23.18
N ARG A 57 1.15 5.06 22.18
CA ARG A 57 2.54 5.47 22.41
C ARG A 57 2.65 6.92 22.86
N ALA A 58 1.87 7.82 22.25
CA ALA A 58 1.85 9.23 22.64
C ALA A 58 1.35 9.40 24.09
N LEU A 59 0.35 8.61 24.50
CA LEU A 59 -0.12 8.55 25.89
C LEU A 59 0.97 7.99 26.81
N GLN A 60 1.63 6.90 26.44
CA GLN A 60 2.70 6.30 27.25
C GLN A 60 3.81 7.29 27.60
N VAL A 61 4.17 8.18 26.65
CA VAL A 61 5.17 9.24 26.88
C VAL A 61 4.63 10.40 27.74
N THR A 62 3.31 10.60 27.78
CA THR A 62 2.70 11.80 28.40
C THR A 62 1.93 11.54 29.69
N THR A 63 1.62 10.29 30.04
CA THR A 63 0.77 9.93 31.20
C THR A 63 1.32 10.46 32.53
N GLU A 64 2.63 10.43 32.74
CA GLU A 64 3.26 10.86 34.00
C GLU A 64 3.52 12.37 34.07
N LEU A 65 3.24 13.10 32.99
CA LEU A 65 3.55 14.54 32.91
C LEU A 65 2.46 15.41 33.55
N PRO A 66 2.82 16.61 34.05
CA PRO A 66 1.85 17.62 34.46
C PRO A 66 0.88 17.98 33.31
N ALA A 67 -0.39 18.23 33.64
CA ALA A 67 -1.44 18.50 32.65
C ALA A 67 -1.10 19.69 31.73
N SER A 68 -0.36 20.69 32.23
CA SER A 68 0.06 21.88 31.47
C SER A 68 1.05 21.58 30.34
N VAL A 69 1.86 20.52 30.45
CA VAL A 69 2.89 20.19 29.45
C VAL A 69 2.53 18.98 28.59
N ARG A 70 1.45 18.25 28.92
CA ARG A 70 0.97 17.11 28.13
C ARG A 70 0.63 17.48 26.68
N PRO A 71 -0.19 18.53 26.39
CA PRO A 71 -0.53 18.86 25.01
C PRO A 71 0.68 19.18 24.12
N PRO A 72 1.63 20.06 24.50
CA PRO A 72 2.79 20.34 23.65
C PRO A 72 3.72 19.13 23.52
N THR A 73 3.86 18.30 24.57
CA THR A 73 4.70 17.09 24.49
C THR A 73 4.09 16.05 23.56
N LYS A 74 2.77 15.84 23.63
CA LYS A 74 2.04 14.98 22.70
C LYS A 74 2.24 15.47 21.26
N ALA A 75 2.04 16.77 21.01
CA ALA A 75 2.23 17.34 19.68
C ALA A 75 3.66 17.14 19.14
N ALA A 76 4.68 17.33 19.99
CA ALA A 76 6.07 17.09 19.63
C ALA A 76 6.35 15.62 19.30
N PHE A 77 5.84 14.69 20.13
CA PHE A 77 5.93 13.25 19.86
C PHE A 77 5.29 12.90 18.51
N GLU A 78 4.08 13.40 18.28
CA GLU A 78 3.33 13.13 17.05
C GLU A 78 4.02 13.67 15.80
N SER A 79 4.59 14.87 15.87
CA SER A 79 5.38 15.45 14.80
C SER A 79 6.65 14.62 14.54
N GLY A 80 7.39 14.27 15.60
CA GLY A 80 8.61 13.47 15.49
C GLY A 80 8.33 12.06 14.94
N TYR A 81 7.21 11.46 15.32
CA TYR A 81 6.77 10.16 14.79
C TYR A 81 6.51 10.22 13.28
N VAL A 82 5.80 11.25 12.80
CA VAL A 82 5.54 11.45 11.36
C VAL A 82 6.83 11.73 10.60
N SER A 83 7.68 12.62 11.10
CA SER A 83 8.99 12.89 10.50
C SER A 83 9.82 11.62 10.41
N GLY A 84 9.94 10.85 11.49
CA GLY A 84 10.68 9.59 11.50
C GLY A 84 10.14 8.53 10.54
N MET A 85 8.80 8.43 10.38
CA MET A 85 8.20 7.57 9.36
C MET A 85 8.63 8.00 7.95
N ASN A 86 8.51 9.28 7.63
CA ASN A 86 8.90 9.80 6.33
C ASN A 86 10.40 9.64 6.08
N ASP A 87 11.21 9.81 7.13
CA ASP A 87 12.66 9.70 7.04
C ASP A 87 13.10 8.28 6.72
N VAL A 88 12.44 7.24 7.26
CA VAL A 88 12.70 5.83 6.88
C VAL A 88 12.40 5.58 5.40
N PHE A 89 11.44 6.30 4.83
CA PHE A 89 11.16 6.25 3.40
C PHE A 89 12.05 7.19 2.59
N SER A 90 12.82 8.06 3.23
CA SER A 90 13.81 8.93 2.61
C SER A 90 15.22 8.31 2.72
N GLY A 91 16.15 8.69 1.84
CA GLY A 91 17.56 8.28 1.98
C GLY A 91 18.07 7.21 1.01
N TYR A 92 17.27 6.79 0.01
CA TYR A 92 17.77 6.05 -1.16
C TYR A 92 17.38 6.82 -2.44
N ASP A 93 18.36 6.98 -3.34
CA ASP A 93 18.37 7.80 -4.57
C ASP A 93 17.10 7.66 -5.44
N GLY A 94 16.03 8.40 -5.12
CA GLY A 94 14.79 8.43 -5.90
C GLY A 94 13.48 8.07 -5.17
N GLY A 95 13.51 7.83 -3.86
CA GLY A 95 12.28 7.55 -3.08
C GLY A 95 11.76 6.13 -3.27
N TRP A 96 10.46 5.90 -3.09
CA TRP A 96 9.82 4.58 -3.22
C TRP A 96 8.79 4.61 -4.35
N SER A 97 8.82 3.59 -5.22
CA SER A 97 7.76 3.39 -6.21
C SER A 97 6.54 2.80 -5.51
N LEU A 98 5.38 3.43 -5.72
CA LEU A 98 4.12 2.93 -5.18
C LEU A 98 3.75 1.61 -5.87
N SER A 99 3.19 0.68 -5.09
CA SER A 99 2.77 -0.66 -5.55
C SER A 99 3.90 -1.53 -6.11
N THR A 100 5.17 -1.15 -5.88
CA THR A 100 6.32 -1.98 -6.21
C THR A 100 6.75 -2.81 -5.00
N PRO A 101 6.86 -4.14 -5.12
CA PRO A 101 7.43 -4.97 -4.06
C PRO A 101 8.94 -4.76 -3.94
N TYR A 102 9.46 -4.76 -2.70
CA TYR A 102 10.88 -4.58 -2.40
C TYR A 102 11.40 -5.67 -1.47
N VAL A 103 12.68 -6.01 -1.59
CA VAL A 103 13.45 -6.73 -0.56
C VAL A 103 14.32 -5.72 0.18
N ILE A 104 14.25 -5.73 1.51
CA ILE A 104 15.03 -4.82 2.37
C ILE A 104 15.91 -5.62 3.33
N THR A 105 17.12 -5.11 3.58
CA THR A 105 17.99 -5.61 4.65
C THR A 105 18.15 -4.52 5.69
N LEU A 106 17.98 -4.86 6.97
CA LEU A 106 18.21 -3.96 8.08
C LEU A 106 19.62 -4.13 8.66
N GLN A 107 20.14 -3.06 9.24
CA GLN A 107 21.34 -3.10 10.08
C GLN A 107 21.11 -2.26 11.34
N ALA A 108 22.03 -2.37 12.29
CA ALA A 108 22.02 -1.54 13.50
C ALA A 108 22.00 -0.05 13.12
N GLY A 109 21.10 0.70 13.77
CA GLY A 109 21.05 2.15 13.68
C GLY A 109 22.04 2.82 14.63
N THR A 110 22.06 4.16 14.60
CA THR A 110 22.86 5.02 15.48
C THR A 110 22.00 6.16 16.01
N ASN A 111 22.48 6.91 17.00
CA ASN A 111 21.80 8.12 17.53
C ASN A 111 20.36 7.85 18.03
N GLY A 112 20.15 6.77 18.78
CA GLY A 112 18.85 6.43 19.34
C GLY A 112 17.88 5.72 18.38
N VAL A 113 18.28 5.49 17.12
CA VAL A 113 17.54 4.66 16.18
C VAL A 113 18.01 3.21 16.30
N THR A 114 17.10 2.27 16.61
CA THR A 114 17.47 0.85 16.78
C THR A 114 17.90 0.17 15.48
N TYR A 115 17.18 0.43 14.38
CA TYR A 115 17.43 -0.20 13.08
C TYR A 115 17.41 0.85 11.96
N ARG A 116 18.26 0.66 10.95
CA ARG A 116 18.24 1.43 9.70
C ARG A 116 18.31 0.50 8.50
N LEU A 117 17.83 0.95 7.33
CA LEU A 117 17.94 0.22 6.08
C LEU A 117 19.41 0.15 5.63
N ALA A 118 19.94 -1.06 5.49
CA ALA A 118 21.27 -1.35 4.96
C ALA A 118 21.26 -1.45 3.44
N SER A 119 20.20 -2.03 2.88
CA SER A 119 20.00 -2.13 1.43
C SER A 119 18.52 -2.25 1.08
N ARG A 120 18.21 -1.91 -0.17
CA ARG A 120 16.88 -2.03 -0.78
C ARG A 120 17.03 -2.38 -2.25
N ILE A 121 16.24 -3.33 -2.71
CA ILE A 121 16.13 -3.70 -4.13
C ILE A 121 14.67 -3.94 -4.50
N GLU A 122 14.29 -3.59 -5.73
CA GLU A 122 12.98 -3.95 -6.28
C GLU A 122 12.90 -5.46 -6.49
N PHE A 123 11.76 -6.04 -6.17
CA PHE A 123 11.51 -7.47 -6.36
C PHE A 123 11.22 -7.72 -7.85
N ALA A 124 12.14 -8.40 -8.51
CA ALA A 124 12.13 -8.62 -9.94
C ALA A 124 11.40 -9.93 -10.31
N PRO A 125 10.65 -9.94 -11.42
CA PRO A 125 10.03 -11.15 -11.92
C PRO A 125 11.08 -12.16 -12.37
N GLY A 126 10.83 -13.45 -12.10
CA GLY A 126 11.72 -14.53 -12.52
C GLY A 126 13.03 -14.62 -11.73
N ILE A 127 13.14 -13.96 -10.58
CA ILE A 127 14.28 -14.07 -9.66
C ILE A 127 13.82 -14.75 -8.37
N ASN A 128 14.58 -15.75 -7.90
CA ASN A 128 14.44 -16.29 -6.56
C ASN A 128 15.34 -15.50 -5.60
N TYR A 129 14.77 -15.07 -4.49
CA TYR A 129 15.45 -14.38 -3.40
C TYR A 129 15.58 -15.34 -2.22
N HIS A 130 16.80 -15.60 -1.75
CA HIS A 130 17.04 -16.52 -0.65
C HIS A 130 18.25 -16.10 0.19
N LEU A 131 18.38 -16.64 1.40
CA LEU A 131 19.56 -16.43 2.23
C LEU A 131 20.74 -17.21 1.67
N CYS A 132 21.87 -16.55 1.48
CA CYS A 132 23.10 -17.21 1.09
C CYS A 132 23.53 -18.19 2.20
N PRO A 133 23.93 -19.44 1.87
CA PRO A 133 24.17 -20.50 2.86
C PRO A 133 25.23 -20.19 3.94
N ALA A 134 26.18 -19.28 3.67
CA ALA A 134 27.33 -19.03 4.55
C ALA A 134 27.36 -17.65 5.20
N THR A 135 26.60 -16.66 4.71
CA THR A 135 26.87 -15.24 5.00
C THR A 135 25.67 -14.47 5.57
N HIS A 136 24.50 -15.09 5.75
CA HIS A 136 23.23 -14.42 6.11
C HIS A 136 22.90 -13.21 5.20
N THR A 137 23.52 -13.12 4.03
CA THR A 137 23.25 -12.08 3.04
C THR A 137 22.16 -12.53 2.07
N LEU A 138 21.57 -11.58 1.37
CA LEU A 138 20.60 -11.84 0.31
C LEU A 138 21.30 -12.34 -0.96
N CYS A 139 20.92 -13.52 -1.43
CA CYS A 139 21.29 -14.07 -2.72
C CYS A 139 20.13 -13.93 -3.72
N GLN A 140 20.48 -13.74 -5.00
CA GLN A 140 19.53 -13.62 -6.11
C GLN A 140 19.96 -14.57 -7.22
N GLU A 141 19.03 -15.40 -7.67
CA GLU A 141 19.26 -16.33 -8.79
C GLU A 141 18.09 -16.27 -9.75
N SER A 142 18.35 -16.48 -11.05
CA SER A 142 17.28 -16.62 -12.02
C SER A 142 16.47 -17.89 -11.73
N ARG A 143 15.15 -17.75 -11.69
CA ARG A 143 14.24 -18.89 -11.55
C ARG A 143 14.29 -19.72 -12.83
N PRO A 144 14.63 -21.03 -12.75
CA PRO A 144 14.52 -21.92 -13.90
C PRO A 144 13.07 -21.91 -14.41
N ARG A 145 12.90 -21.85 -15.74
CA ARG A 145 11.58 -21.92 -16.38
C ARG A 145 10.99 -23.32 -16.27
#